data_AF-A0A382ZUP3-F1
#
_entry.id   AF-A0A382ZUP3-F1
#
_cell.length_a   1.000
_cell.length_b   1.000
_cell.length_c   1.000
_cell.angle_alpha   90.00
_cell.angle_beta   90.00
_cell.angle_gamma   90.00
#
_symmetry.space_group_name_H-M   'P 1'
#
loop_
_entity.id
_entity.type
_entity.pdbx_description
1 polymer ?
#
loop_
_entity_poly.entity_id
_entity_poly.type
_entity_poly.pdbx_seq_one_letter_code
_entity_poly.pdbx_strand_id
1 'polypeptide(L)' 'MDGNGRWGLKKRRSRNYGHLKGLNAVETVIKSSLDQKIPYLTLYTFSTENWKRPDNEINFLFNLIRTHIKKN' A
#
# COMPACT_ATOMS: atom_id res chain seq x y z
N MET A 1 -1.32 5.87 1.96
CA MET A 1 -2.56 5.65 1.18
C MET A 1 -3.65 5.19 2.10
N ASP A 2 -4.85 5.78 2.01
CA ASP A 2 -6.00 5.38 2.83
C ASP A 2 -7.09 4.77 1.95
N GLY A 3 -7.99 4.01 2.57
CA GLY A 3 -9.20 3.51 1.92
C GLY A 3 -9.05 2.14 1.26
N ASN A 4 -7.84 1.59 1.14
CA ASN A 4 -7.59 0.29 0.49
C ASN A 4 -8.52 -0.83 1.02
N GLY A 5 -8.55 -1.04 2.34
CA GLY A 5 -9.43 -2.04 2.95
C GLY A 5 -10.92 -1.79 2.68
N ARG A 6 -11.38 -0.53 2.80
CA ARG A 6 -12.77 -0.12 2.50
C ARG A 6 -13.12 -0.34 1.03
N TRP A 7 -12.22 -0.02 0.12
CA TRP A 7 -12.39 -0.18 -1.32
C TRP A 7 -12.52 -1.65 -1.71
N GLY A 8 -11.69 -2.54 -1.13
CA GLY A 8 -11.78 -3.98 -1.34
C GLY A 8 -13.14 -4.54 -0.94
N LEU A 9 -13.63 -4.15 0.24
CA LEU A 9 -14.95 -4.54 0.74
C LEU A 9 -16.09 -4.03 -0.15
N LYS A 10 -16.02 -2.77 -0.62
CA LYS A 10 -17.01 -2.19 -1.55
C LYS A 10 -17.08 -2.96 -2.88
N LYS A 11 -16.00 -3.63 -3.27
CA LYS A 11 -15.94 -4.49 -4.46
C LYS A 11 -16.34 -5.95 -4.18
N ARG A 12 -16.92 -6.25 -3.02
CA ARG A 12 -17.25 -7.62 -2.56
C ARG A 12 -16.02 -8.54 -2.57
N ARG A 13 -14.85 -7.99 -2.24
CA ARG A 13 -13.57 -8.69 -2.09
C ARG A 13 -13.02 -8.48 -0.68
N SER A 14 -11.88 -9.09 -0.37
CA SER A 14 -11.22 -8.93 0.94
C SER A 14 -10.55 -7.56 1.09
N ARG A 15 -10.26 -7.16 2.33
CA ARG A 15 -9.42 -5.99 2.63
C ARG A 15 -8.04 -6.13 1.96
N ASN A 16 -7.46 -7.33 2.04
CA ASN A 16 -6.17 -7.68 1.43
C ASN A 16 -6.16 -7.46 -0.09
N TYR A 17 -7.26 -7.78 -0.78
CA TYR A 17 -7.41 -7.48 -2.21
C TYR A 17 -7.34 -5.97 -2.49
N GLY A 18 -7.94 -5.15 -1.63
CA GLY A 18 -7.84 -3.70 -1.72
C GLY A 18 -6.41 -3.20 -1.52
N HIS A 19 -5.67 -3.77 -0.56
CA HIS A 19 -4.25 -3.44 -0.36
C HIS A 19 -3.38 -3.83 -1.56
N LEU A 20 -3.62 -4.99 -2.17
CA LEU A 20 -2.97 -5.39 -3.44
C LEU A 20 -3.23 -4.39 -4.56
N LYS A 21 -4.48 -3.91 -4.70
CA LYS A 21 -4.80 -2.87 -5.71
C LYS A 21 -4.20 -1.51 -5.37
N GLY A 22 -4.02 -1.22 -4.08
CA GLY A 22 -3.28 -0.05 -3.62
C GLY A 22 -1.85 0.00 -4.15
N LEU A 23 -1.18 -1.15 -4.31
CA LEU A 23 0.19 -1.20 -4.86
C LEU A 23 0.26 -0.69 -6.30
N ASN A 24 -0.70 -1.08 -7.15
CA ASN A 24 -0.76 -0.57 -8.52
C ASN A 24 -0.93 0.96 -8.52
N ALA A 25 -1.75 1.50 -7.62
CA ALA A 25 -1.92 2.95 -7.48
C ALA A 25 -0.63 3.64 -7.03
N VAL A 26 0.13 3.06 -6.09
CA VAL A 26 1.46 3.56 -5.71
C VAL A 26 2.38 3.60 -6.91
N GLU A 27 2.45 2.51 -7.68
CA GLU A 27 3.35 2.42 -8.83
C GLU A 27 3.04 3.50 -9.86
N THR A 28 1.75 3.75 -10.14
CA THR A 28 1.31 4.85 -11.01
C THR A 28 1.75 6.21 -10.47
N VAL A 29 1.58 6.47 -9.17
CA VAL A 29 1.97 7.73 -8.54
C VAL A 29 3.50 7.92 -8.60
N ILE A 30 4.27 6.87 -8.33
CA ILE A 30 5.74 6.92 -8.43
C ILE A 30 6.16 7.26 -9.85
N LYS A 31 5.64 6.55 -10.87
CA LYS A 31 5.96 6.83 -12.27
C LYS A 31 5.63 8.28 -12.66
N SER A 32 4.43 8.74 -12.30
CA SER A 32 4.02 10.11 -12.57
C SER A 32 4.89 11.15 -11.85
N SER A 33 5.37 10.85 -10.63
CA SER A 33 6.28 11.75 -9.91
C SER A 33 7.65 11.86 -10.59
N LEU A 34 8.13 10.78 -11.21
CA LEU A 34 9.37 10.79 -12.00
C LEU A 34 9.18 11.62 -13.27
N ASP A 35 8.08 11.42 -14.00
CA ASP A 35 7.77 12.16 -15.23
C ASP A 35 7.68 13.67 -14.96
N GLN A 36 7.10 14.05 -13.82
CA GLN A 36 6.96 15.43 -13.38
C GLN A 36 8.21 16.00 -12.70
N LYS A 37 9.29 15.22 -12.58
CA LYS A 37 10.54 15.61 -11.91
C LYS A 37 10.32 16.08 -10.46
N ILE A 38 9.38 15.45 -9.75
CA ILE A 38 9.15 15.73 -8.32
C ILE A 38 10.34 15.17 -7.54
N PRO A 39 11.12 16.02 -6.84
CA PRO A 39 12.38 15.58 -6.23
C PRO A 39 12.20 14.67 -5.02
N TYR A 40 11.05 14.79 -4.32
CA TYR A 40 10.77 14.02 -3.12
C TYR A 40 9.32 13.54 -3.10
N LEU A 41 9.15 12.23 -2.89
CA LEU A 41 7.84 11.60 -2.69
C LEU A 41 7.89 10.78 -1.40
N THR A 42 7.10 11.16 -0.40
CA THR A 42 6.96 10.40 0.85
C THR A 42 5.62 9.68 0.85
N LEU A 43 5.64 8.36 1.02
CA LEU A 43 4.44 7.53 1.04
C LEU A 43 4.23 6.97 2.44
N TYR A 44 3.07 7.27 3.03
CA TYR A 44 2.71 6.69 4.32
C TYR A 44 2.20 5.26 4.13
N THR A 45 3.05 4.28 4.43
CA THR A 45 2.82 2.84 4.19
C THR A 45 2.35 2.09 5.45
N PHE A 46 2.84 2.46 6.63
CA PHE A 46 2.47 1.84 7.92
C PHE A 46 2.66 2.85 9.06
N SER A 47 1.69 2.97 9.97
CA SER A 47 1.73 3.88 11.13
C SER A 47 1.87 3.14 12.46
N THR A 48 2.19 3.88 13.53
CA THR A 48 2.20 3.36 14.91
C THR A 48 0.84 2.79 15.33
N GLU A 49 -0.26 3.38 14.88
CA GLU A 49 -1.62 2.91 15.19
C GLU A 49 -1.95 1.62 14.42
N ASN A 50 -1.25 1.33 13.32
CA ASN A 50 -1.48 0.10 12.56
C ASN A 50 -1.03 -1.15 13.32
N TRP A 51 -0.20 -1.02 14.37
CA TRP A 51 0.09 -2.10 15.30
C TRP A 51 -1.12 -2.58 16.12
N LYS A 52 -2.20 -1.78 16.20
CA LYS A 52 -3.44 -2.18 16.88
C LYS A 52 -4.33 -3.08 16.03
N ARG A 53 -3.92 -3.40 14.79
CA ARG A 53 -4.68 -4.27 13.89
C ARG A 53 -4.41 -5.74 14.19
N PRO A 54 -5.26 -6.67 13.72
CA PRO A 54 -5.00 -8.09 13.85
C PRO A 54 -3.64 -8.51 13.25
N ASP A 55 -2.92 -9.42 13.91
CA ASP A 55 -1.57 -9.86 13.53
C ASP A 55 -1.50 -10.40 12.09
N ASN A 56 -2.55 -11.09 11.64
CA ASN A 56 -2.64 -11.60 10.28
C ASN A 56 -2.69 -10.46 9.23
N GLU A 57 -3.38 -9.35 9.52
CA GLU A 57 -3.40 -8.16 8.66
C GLU A 57 -2.02 -7.48 8.66
N ILE A 58 -1.38 -7.36 9.83
CA ILE A 58 -0.03 -6.79 9.95
C ILE A 58 0.98 -7.61 9.14
N ASN A 59 1.04 -8.93 9.34
CA ASN A 59 1.94 -9.83 8.62
C ASN A 59 1.73 -9.77 7.11
N PHE A 60 0.47 -9.70 6.66
CA PHE A 60 0.14 -9.52 5.26
C PHE A 60 0.68 -8.20 4.69
N LEU A 61 0.51 -7.09 5.40
CA LEU A 61 1.02 -5.77 4.98
C LEU A 61 2.55 -5.75 4.87
N PHE A 62 3.26 -6.28 5.86
CA PHE A 62 4.72 -6.37 5.82
C PHE A 62 5.22 -7.30 4.71
N ASN A 63 4.52 -8.42 4.47
CA ASN A 63 4.86 -9.31 3.35
C ASN A 63 4.69 -8.61 1.99
N LEU A 64 3.63 -7.81 1.81
CA LEU A 64 3.46 -6.99 0.61
C LEU A 64 4.62 -6.02 0.41
N ILE A 65 5.02 -5.30 1.47
CA ILE A 65 6.14 -4.37 1.41
C ILE A 65 7.44 -5.11 1.02
N ARG A 66 7.75 -6.22 1.70
CA ARG A 66 8.96 -7.01 1.44
C ARG A 66 9.02 -7.56 0.01
N THR A 67 7.89 -7.98 -0.54
CA THR A 67 7.83 -8.57 -1.89
C THR A 67 7.91 -7.52 -3.00
N HIS A 68 7.48 -6.29 -2.74
CA HIS A 68 7.39 -5.24 -3.76
C HIS A 68 8.53 -4.21 -3.69
N ILE A 69 9.24 -4.13 -2.56
CA ILE A 69 10.49 -3.38 -2.46
C ILE A 69 11.62 -4.34 -2.82
N LYS A 70 12.07 -4.30 -4.08
CA LYS A 70 13.35 -4.91 -4.46
C LYS A 70 14.48 -3.97 -4.08
N LYS A 71 15.46 -4.49 -3.37
CA LYS A 71 16.77 -3.85 -3.22
C LYS A 71 17.52 -4.10 -4.54
N ASN A 72 17.83 -3.04 -5.26
CA ASN A 72 18.79 -3.10 -6.36
C ASN A 72 20.19 -3.32 -5.79
#